data_AF-A0A381VUE6-F1
#
_entry.id   AF-A0A381VUE6-F1
#
_cell.length_a   1.000
_cell.length_b   1.000
_cell.length_c   1.000
_cell.angle_alpha   90.00
_cell.angle_beta   90.00
_cell.angle_gamma   90.00
#
_symmetry.space_group_name_H-M   'P 1'
#
loop_
_entity.id
_entity.type
_entity.pdbx_description
1 polymer ?
#
loop_
_entity_poly.entity_id
_entity_poly.type
_entity_poly.pdbx_seq_one_letter_code
_entity_poly.pdbx_strand_id
1 'polypeptide(L)'
;VIILSGTLTLRLDVPDELLDQERIEFSKIITQKLDGRISAGGDVLRLLTYTQLQDSPHLFKEFKTSTYDFTIGRESNIFASENMLERIILYAKSLDELIEVGKEYDLKYIAINKEQLNTDWYGYLTNIYDEGENHPFLTKVLDTEKIGFKKFKVKVFEINYDKFILNET
;
A
#
# COMPACT_ATOMS: atom_id res chain seq x y z
N VAL A 1 -19.18 -1.77 -20.62
CA VAL A 1 -19.66 -2.77 -19.63
C VAL A 1 -19.61 -2.11 -18.26
N ILE A 2 -20.76 -1.67 -17.74
CA ILE A 2 -20.91 -0.93 -16.47
C ILE A 2 -21.50 -1.85 -15.38
N ILE A 3 -21.49 -3.17 -15.59
CA ILE A 3 -22.18 -4.16 -14.74
C ILE A 3 -21.23 -4.77 -13.69
N LEU A 4 -20.28 -4.00 -13.16
CA LEU A 4 -19.47 -4.41 -12.00
C LEU A 4 -19.61 -3.48 -10.80
N SER A 5 -20.27 -2.32 -10.95
CA SER A 5 -20.37 -1.31 -9.88
C SER A 5 -21.49 -1.56 -8.88
N GLY A 6 -22.37 -2.54 -9.10
CA GLY A 6 -23.59 -2.75 -8.31
C GLY A 6 -23.52 -3.83 -7.22
N THR A 7 -22.61 -4.80 -7.31
CA THR A 7 -22.56 -5.95 -6.39
C THR A 7 -21.41 -5.90 -5.39
N LEU A 8 -20.42 -5.03 -5.59
CA LEU A 8 -19.33 -4.81 -4.63
C LEU A 8 -19.82 -4.09 -3.35
N THR A 9 -20.92 -3.34 -3.44
CA THR A 9 -21.52 -2.56 -2.34
C THR A 9 -22.30 -3.38 -1.31
N LEU A 10 -22.51 -4.68 -1.51
CA LEU A 10 -23.40 -5.49 -0.65
C LEU A 10 -22.73 -6.08 0.61
N ARG A 11 -21.46 -5.77 0.90
CA ARG A 11 -20.72 -6.41 2.01
C ARG A 11 -20.03 -5.48 3.01
N LEU A 12 -20.20 -4.16 2.93
CA LEU A 12 -19.55 -3.21 3.82
C LEU A 12 -20.60 -2.24 4.36
N ASP A 13 -20.30 -1.64 5.51
CA ASP A 13 -21.12 -0.66 6.23
C ASP A 13 -21.72 0.45 5.34
N VAL A 14 -22.58 1.31 5.93
CA VAL A 14 -23.16 2.49 5.25
C VAL A 14 -22.10 3.14 4.35
N PRO A 15 -22.31 3.20 3.02
CA PRO A 15 -21.28 3.64 2.09
C PRO A 15 -20.74 5.02 2.44
N ASP A 16 -19.44 5.12 2.69
CA ASP A 16 -18.76 6.40 2.86
C ASP A 16 -18.19 6.82 1.51
N GLU A 17 -19.04 7.43 0.69
CA GLU A 17 -18.73 7.78 -0.70
C GLU A 17 -17.44 8.59 -0.84
N LEU A 18 -17.19 9.53 0.08
CA LEU A 18 -15.97 10.35 0.05
C LEU A 18 -14.73 9.52 0.34
N LEU A 19 -14.78 8.64 1.35
CA LEU A 19 -13.66 7.76 1.70
C LEU A 19 -13.32 6.81 0.55
N ASP A 20 -14.34 6.26 -0.11
CA ASP A 20 -14.14 5.35 -1.23
C ASP A 20 -13.60 6.06 -2.48
N GLN A 21 -14.06 7.28 -2.77
CA GLN A 21 -13.48 8.13 -3.81
C GLN A 21 -12.00 8.44 -3.54
N GLU A 22 -11.66 8.83 -2.31
CA GLU A 22 -10.28 9.11 -1.92
C GLU A 22 -9.39 7.85 -2.01
N ARG A 23 -9.89 6.67 -1.65
CA ARG A 23 -9.15 5.40 -1.85
C ARG A 23 -8.84 5.11 -3.31
N ILE A 24 -9.80 5.37 -4.22
CA ILE A 24 -9.60 5.22 -5.67
C ILE A 24 -8.54 6.22 -6.16
N GLU A 25 -8.65 7.48 -5.75
CA GLU A 25 -7.71 8.53 -6.16
C GLU A 25 -6.30 8.26 -5.66
N PHE A 26 -6.16 7.87 -4.39
CA PHE A 26 -4.88 7.43 -3.82
C PHE A 26 -4.25 6.32 -4.65
N SER A 27 -5.02 5.29 -4.99
CA SER A 27 -4.52 4.15 -5.75
C SER A 27 -4.00 4.58 -7.13
N LYS A 28 -4.71 5.48 -7.82
CA LYS A 28 -4.24 6.05 -9.10
C LYS A 28 -2.94 6.84 -8.94
N ILE A 29 -2.83 7.63 -7.88
CA ILE A 29 -1.63 8.45 -7.64
C ILE A 29 -0.41 7.55 -7.43
N ILE A 30 -0.53 6.50 -6.61
CA ILE A 30 0.61 5.63 -6.31
C ILE A 30 1.01 4.76 -7.50
N THR A 31 0.06 4.27 -8.30
CA THR A 31 0.38 3.44 -9.48
C THR A 31 1.00 4.25 -10.62
N GLN A 32 0.76 5.56 -10.68
CA GLN A 32 1.38 6.45 -11.66
C GLN A 32 2.76 6.96 -11.25
N LYS A 33 3.06 6.97 -9.95
CA LYS A 33 4.27 7.61 -9.41
C LYS A 33 5.30 6.63 -8.86
N LEU A 34 4.87 5.45 -8.42
CA LEU A 34 5.70 4.51 -7.67
C LEU A 34 5.76 3.15 -8.39
N ASP A 35 6.90 2.48 -8.25
CA ASP A 35 7.20 1.16 -8.81
C ASP A 35 7.94 0.27 -7.78
N GLY A 36 7.95 -1.05 -7.99
CA GLY A 36 8.61 -1.97 -7.04
C GLY A 36 7.70 -2.37 -5.89
N ARG A 37 8.24 -2.68 -4.70
CA ARG A 37 7.46 -3.31 -3.62
C ARG A 37 7.04 -2.35 -2.52
N ILE A 38 5.79 -2.46 -2.10
CA ILE A 38 5.19 -1.66 -1.03
C ILE A 38 4.54 -2.54 0.03
N SER A 39 4.80 -2.21 1.30
CA SER A 39 4.13 -2.83 2.45
C SER A 39 3.20 -1.83 3.11
N ALA A 40 2.04 -2.29 3.56
CA ALA A 40 1.09 -1.45 4.27
C ALA A 40 0.23 -2.29 5.21
N GLY A 41 -0.09 -1.70 6.37
CA GLY A 41 -1.08 -2.24 7.29
C GLY A 41 -2.49 -2.19 6.70
N GLY A 42 -3.30 -3.20 7.04
CA GLY A 42 -4.73 -3.30 6.72
C GLY A 42 -5.14 -3.00 5.26
N ASP A 43 -5.94 -1.95 5.09
CA ASP A 43 -6.78 -1.69 3.89
C ASP A 43 -6.22 -0.56 3.00
N VAL A 44 -5.01 -0.07 3.28
CA VAL A 44 -4.40 1.05 2.54
C VAL A 44 -4.26 0.76 1.04
N LEU A 45 -3.86 -0.47 0.70
CA LEU A 45 -3.57 -0.89 -0.67
C LEU A 45 -4.71 -1.69 -1.31
N ARG A 46 -5.93 -1.57 -0.78
CA ARG A 46 -7.07 -2.42 -1.16
C ARG A 46 -7.45 -2.36 -2.64
N LEU A 47 -7.26 -1.22 -3.30
CA LEU A 47 -7.63 -0.99 -4.70
C LEU A 47 -6.42 -0.96 -5.65
N LEU A 48 -5.24 -1.36 -5.17
CA LEU A 48 -3.99 -1.30 -5.93
C LEU A 48 -4.06 -2.15 -7.20
N THR A 49 -4.41 -3.43 -7.08
CA THR A 49 -4.40 -4.36 -8.23
C THR A 49 -5.50 -3.99 -9.22
N TYR A 50 -6.69 -3.65 -8.72
CA TYR A 50 -7.79 -3.19 -9.55
C TYR A 50 -7.40 -1.97 -10.42
N THR A 51 -6.73 -0.98 -9.83
CA THR A 51 -6.32 0.23 -10.54
C THR A 51 -5.30 -0.08 -11.64
N GLN A 52 -4.28 -0.91 -11.33
CA GLN A 52 -3.26 -1.30 -12.32
C GLN A 52 -3.84 -2.11 -13.49
N LEU A 53 -4.87 -2.93 -13.24
CA LEU A 53 -5.56 -3.69 -14.29
C LEU A 53 -6.43 -2.81 -15.19
N GLN A 54 -7.05 -1.77 -14.63
CA GLN A 54 -7.81 -0.81 -15.42
C GLN A 54 -6.90 -0.05 -16.40
N ASP A 55 -5.69 0.27 -15.96
CA ASP A 55 -4.67 0.93 -16.79
C ASP A 55 -3.98 -0.04 -17.77
N SER A 56 -4.07 -1.36 -17.54
CA SER A 56 -3.50 -2.41 -18.38
C SER A 56 -4.53 -3.47 -18.81
N PRO A 57 -5.47 -3.14 -19.72
CA PRO A 57 -6.59 -4.03 -20.08
C PRO A 57 -6.17 -5.39 -20.66
N HIS A 58 -4.95 -5.49 -21.20
CA HIS A 58 -4.41 -6.73 -21.77
C HIS A 58 -4.12 -7.79 -20.68
N LEU A 59 -3.82 -7.35 -19.45
CA LEU A 59 -3.57 -8.24 -18.30
C LEU A 59 -4.87 -8.84 -17.73
N PHE A 60 -6.03 -8.27 -18.07
CA PHE A 60 -7.33 -8.76 -17.60
C PHE A 60 -7.61 -10.21 -17.99
N LYS A 61 -7.07 -10.67 -19.13
CA LYS A 61 -7.28 -12.05 -19.61
C LYS A 61 -6.56 -13.11 -18.76
N GLU A 62 -5.54 -12.72 -18.02
CA GLU A 62 -4.73 -13.62 -17.18
C GLU A 62 -5.15 -13.55 -15.70
N PHE A 63 -6.16 -12.73 -15.39
CA PHE A 63 -6.64 -12.48 -14.03
C PHE A 63 -7.45 -13.67 -13.49
N LYS A 64 -6.98 -14.27 -12.38
CA LYS A 64 -7.77 -15.22 -11.59
C LYS A 64 -8.37 -14.48 -10.39
N THR A 65 -9.69 -14.58 -10.21
CA THR A 65 -10.36 -13.92 -9.07
C THR A 65 -10.03 -14.63 -7.75
N SER A 66 -9.63 -13.88 -6.73
CA SER A 66 -9.48 -14.34 -5.35
C SER A 66 -10.30 -13.45 -4.40
N THR A 67 -10.57 -13.94 -3.20
CA THR A 67 -11.22 -13.17 -2.13
C THR A 67 -10.41 -11.91 -1.74
N TYR A 68 -9.10 -11.94 -1.91
CA TYR A 68 -8.19 -10.84 -1.56
C TYR A 68 -7.40 -10.35 -2.77
N ASP A 69 -7.41 -9.02 -2.99
CA ASP A 69 -6.77 -8.33 -4.12
C ASP A 69 -5.27 -8.66 -4.26
N PHE A 70 -4.55 -8.70 -3.14
CA PHE A 70 -3.13 -9.06 -3.06
C PHE A 70 -2.83 -10.48 -3.57
N THR A 71 -3.70 -11.44 -3.26
CA THR A 71 -3.52 -12.82 -3.71
C THR A 71 -3.57 -12.90 -5.23
N ILE A 72 -4.40 -12.07 -5.86
CA ILE A 72 -4.56 -12.07 -7.30
C ILE A 72 -3.29 -11.63 -8.00
N GLY A 73 -2.70 -10.51 -7.55
CA GLY A 73 -1.52 -9.99 -8.19
C GLY A 73 -0.25 -10.81 -7.94
N ARG A 74 -0.17 -11.55 -6.82
CA ARG A 74 0.92 -12.51 -6.57
C ARG A 74 0.80 -13.80 -7.38
N GLU A 75 -0.43 -14.28 -7.60
CA GLU A 75 -0.71 -15.52 -8.34
C GLU A 75 -0.80 -15.33 -9.86
N SER A 76 -0.77 -14.08 -10.33
CA SER A 76 -0.72 -13.72 -11.74
C SER A 76 0.59 -12.99 -12.02
N ASN A 77 1.18 -13.17 -13.20
CA ASN A 77 2.43 -12.50 -13.56
C ASN A 77 2.25 -11.00 -13.84
N ILE A 78 1.16 -10.38 -13.37
CA ILE A 78 0.84 -8.98 -13.68
C ILE A 78 1.88 -8.01 -13.11
N PHE A 79 2.43 -8.28 -11.92
CA PHE A 79 3.48 -7.45 -11.34
C PHE A 79 4.89 -7.76 -11.88
N ALA A 80 5.04 -8.84 -12.66
CA ALA A 80 6.26 -9.07 -13.43
C ALA A 80 6.34 -8.18 -14.68
N SER A 81 5.27 -7.45 -15.01
CA SER A 81 5.35 -6.38 -16.01
C SER A 81 6.15 -5.21 -15.45
N GLU A 82 7.19 -4.80 -16.19
CA GLU A 82 8.16 -3.81 -15.71
C GLU A 82 7.45 -2.49 -15.39
N ASN A 83 7.68 -2.00 -14.16
CA ASN A 83 7.18 -0.74 -13.56
C ASN A 83 5.81 -0.79 -12.85
N MET A 84 5.30 -1.97 -12.45
CA MET A 84 4.15 -2.04 -11.55
C MET A 84 4.54 -1.99 -10.07
N LEU A 85 3.63 -1.47 -9.25
CA LEU A 85 3.74 -1.46 -7.80
C LEU A 85 3.15 -2.77 -7.23
N GLU A 86 3.99 -3.57 -6.59
CA GLU A 86 3.64 -4.85 -5.98
C GLU A 86 3.42 -4.69 -4.48
N ARG A 87 2.25 -5.10 -3.98
CA ARG A 87 2.06 -5.23 -2.53
C ARG A 87 2.84 -6.43 -2.02
N ILE A 88 3.60 -6.27 -0.93
CA ILE A 88 4.23 -7.37 -0.19
C ILE A 88 3.76 -7.36 1.27
N ILE A 89 3.67 -8.54 1.89
CA ILE A 89 3.36 -8.69 3.31
C ILE A 89 4.58 -9.32 3.97
N LEU A 90 5.18 -8.59 4.90
CA LEU A 90 6.33 -9.03 5.70
C LEU A 90 5.93 -9.09 7.16
N TYR A 91 6.40 -10.12 7.84
CA TYR A 91 6.23 -10.25 9.29
C TYR A 91 7.45 -9.64 9.98
N ALA A 92 7.22 -8.77 10.94
CA ALA A 92 8.23 -8.14 11.78
C ALA A 92 7.61 -7.74 13.13
N LYS A 93 8.44 -7.60 14.17
CA LYS A 93 8.03 -7.17 15.52
C LYS A 93 8.42 -5.71 15.80
N SER A 94 9.31 -5.13 15.01
CA SER A 94 9.75 -3.74 15.10
C SER A 94 9.91 -3.13 13.71
N LEU A 95 10.05 -1.79 13.65
CA LEU A 95 10.42 -1.10 12.42
C LEU A 95 11.79 -1.58 11.92
N ASP A 96 12.79 -1.68 12.80
CA ASP A 96 14.13 -2.11 12.41
C ASP A 96 14.14 -3.53 11.82
N GLU A 97 13.40 -4.47 12.42
CA GLU A 97 13.23 -5.83 11.87
C GLU A 97 12.49 -5.80 10.52
N LEU A 98 11.49 -4.91 10.36
CA LEU A 98 10.82 -4.73 9.07
C LEU A 98 11.79 -4.22 8.00
N ILE A 99 12.67 -3.27 8.33
CA ILE A 99 13.66 -2.76 7.38
C ILE A 99 14.68 -3.84 7.04
N GLU A 100 15.19 -4.57 8.03
CA GLU A 100 16.14 -5.66 7.83
C GLU A 100 15.57 -6.76 6.91
N VAL A 101 14.40 -7.31 7.25
CA VAL A 101 13.72 -8.29 6.41
C VAL A 101 13.33 -7.67 5.07
N GLY A 102 12.84 -6.44 5.07
CA GLY A 102 12.46 -5.71 3.87
C GLY A 102 13.58 -5.62 2.84
N LYS A 103 14.83 -5.48 3.29
CA LYS A 103 16.01 -5.46 2.42
C LYS A 103 16.17 -6.75 1.62
N GLU A 104 15.88 -7.91 2.23
CA GLU A 104 15.96 -9.22 1.56
C GLU A 104 14.88 -9.41 0.49
N TYR A 105 13.76 -8.70 0.63
CA TYR A 105 12.60 -8.78 -0.26
C TYR A 105 12.41 -7.51 -1.10
N ASP A 106 13.45 -6.69 -1.29
CA ASP A 106 13.40 -5.47 -2.12
C ASP A 106 12.25 -4.52 -1.76
N LEU A 107 11.88 -4.42 -0.48
CA LEU A 107 10.83 -3.51 -0.02
C LEU A 107 11.26 -2.07 -0.28
N LYS A 108 10.54 -1.34 -1.12
CA LYS A 108 10.89 0.05 -1.46
C LYS A 108 10.11 1.06 -0.64
N TYR A 109 8.84 0.75 -0.35
CA TYR A 109 7.91 1.68 0.27
C TYR A 109 7.16 1.11 1.47
N ILE A 110 6.84 1.96 2.44
CA ILE A 110 5.90 1.68 3.52
C ILE A 110 4.77 2.71 3.46
N ALA A 111 3.52 2.25 3.40
CA ALA A 111 2.34 3.11 3.50
C ALA A 111 1.63 2.94 4.85
N ILE A 112 1.36 4.06 5.50
CA ILE A 112 0.80 4.11 6.86
C ILE A 112 -0.48 4.93 6.84
N ASN A 113 -1.58 4.36 7.36
CA ASN A 113 -2.85 5.05 7.54
C ASN A 113 -3.03 5.47 9.00
N LYS A 114 -3.38 6.74 9.21
CA LYS A 114 -3.63 7.33 10.53
C LYS A 114 -4.74 6.63 11.33
N GLU A 115 -5.75 6.10 10.66
CA GLU A 115 -6.89 5.45 11.34
C GLU A 115 -6.64 3.96 11.62
N GLN A 116 -5.62 3.37 10.99
CA GLN A 116 -5.36 1.92 11.04
C GLN A 116 -4.40 1.52 12.18
N LEU A 117 -4.04 2.49 13.01
CA LEU A 117 -3.08 2.36 14.12
C LEU A 117 -3.57 1.44 15.26
N ASN A 118 -4.83 0.99 15.21
CA ASN A 118 -5.48 0.18 16.25
C ASN A 118 -5.57 -1.33 15.92
N THR A 119 -4.84 -1.85 14.92
CA THR A 119 -4.78 -3.31 14.67
C THR A 119 -3.46 -3.90 15.17
N ASP A 120 -3.54 -4.87 16.10
CA ASP A 120 -2.41 -5.46 16.84
C ASP A 120 -1.24 -5.96 15.98
N TRP A 121 -1.48 -6.36 14.73
CA TRP A 121 -0.45 -6.96 13.86
C TRP A 121 0.60 -5.97 13.37
N TYR A 122 0.31 -4.66 13.41
CA TYR A 122 1.20 -3.61 12.92
C TYR A 122 1.47 -2.53 13.97
N GLY A 123 1.40 -2.88 15.27
CA GLY A 123 1.59 -1.90 16.35
C GLY A 123 2.92 -1.13 16.29
N TYR A 124 3.96 -1.72 15.70
CA TYR A 124 5.25 -1.05 15.47
C TYR A 124 5.20 0.02 14.36
N LEU A 125 4.20 -0.02 13.49
CA LEU A 125 3.95 0.99 12.45
C LEU A 125 3.14 2.18 12.99
N THR A 126 2.57 2.07 14.20
CA THR A 126 1.67 3.07 14.77
C THR A 126 2.32 4.46 14.91
N ASN A 127 3.59 4.50 15.31
CA ASN A 127 4.28 5.78 15.49
C ASN A 127 4.81 6.36 14.18
N ILE A 128 4.95 5.57 13.12
CA ILE A 128 5.56 5.99 11.86
C ILE A 128 4.74 7.07 11.16
N TYR A 129 3.42 7.11 11.38
CA TYR A 129 2.59 8.17 10.80
C TYR A 129 3.06 9.56 11.26
N ASP A 130 3.39 9.72 12.53
CA ASP A 130 3.80 11.00 13.12
C ASP A 130 5.32 11.17 13.17
N GLU A 131 6.06 10.08 13.41
CA GLU A 131 7.51 10.09 13.65
C GLU A 131 8.34 9.63 12.45
N GLY A 132 7.71 9.20 11.34
CA GLY A 132 8.42 8.63 10.19
C GLY A 132 9.53 9.54 9.64
N GLU A 133 9.35 10.86 9.70
CA GLU A 133 10.37 11.85 9.27
C GLU A 133 11.56 11.95 10.23
N ASN A 134 11.46 11.43 11.45
CA ASN A 134 12.56 11.37 12.41
C ASN A 134 13.55 10.25 12.08
N HIS A 135 13.15 9.27 11.26
CA HIS A 135 14.02 8.18 10.84
C HIS A 135 14.83 8.60 9.60
N PRO A 136 16.16 8.66 9.66
CA PRO A 136 16.99 9.16 8.56
C PRO A 136 16.92 8.29 7.29
N PHE A 137 16.50 7.03 7.43
CA PHE A 137 16.30 6.07 6.34
C PHE A 137 14.90 6.12 5.71
N LEU A 138 13.98 6.94 6.23
CA LEU A 138 12.64 7.11 5.65
C LEU A 138 12.50 8.50 5.02
N THR A 139 12.14 8.53 3.74
CA THR A 139 11.82 9.78 3.04
C THR A 139 10.34 9.80 2.69
N LYS A 140 9.60 10.78 3.20
CA LYS A 140 8.17 10.89 2.87
C LYS A 140 8.00 11.33 1.42
N VAL A 141 7.40 10.47 0.60
CA VAL A 141 7.16 10.71 -0.83
C VAL A 141 5.70 11.07 -1.14
N LEU A 142 4.77 10.75 -0.24
CA LEU A 142 3.36 11.11 -0.36
C LEU A 142 2.74 11.39 1.01
N ASP A 143 1.85 12.37 1.06
CA ASP A 143 1.07 12.75 2.24
C ASP A 143 -0.31 13.19 1.76
N THR A 144 -1.33 12.36 1.99
CA THR A 144 -2.67 12.61 1.43
C THR A 144 -3.32 13.85 2.04
N GLU A 145 -3.02 14.18 3.30
CA GLU A 145 -3.52 15.41 3.94
C GLU A 145 -2.97 16.65 3.22
N LYS A 146 -1.72 16.62 2.75
CA LYS A 146 -1.10 17.73 2.01
C LYS A 146 -1.65 17.92 0.59
N ILE A 147 -2.25 16.89 0.01
CA ILE A 147 -2.88 16.97 -1.32
C ILE A 147 -4.41 17.11 -1.25
N GLY A 148 -4.96 17.37 -0.06
CA GLY A 148 -6.36 17.79 0.13
C GLY A 148 -7.33 16.68 0.51
N PHE A 149 -6.86 15.47 0.83
CA PHE A 149 -7.71 14.38 1.29
C PHE A 149 -8.22 14.69 2.70
N LYS A 150 -9.48 14.37 2.94
CA LYS A 150 -10.19 14.68 4.19
C LYS A 150 -10.28 13.47 5.11
N LYS A 151 -10.57 12.29 4.58
CA LYS A 151 -10.82 11.07 5.37
C LYS A 151 -9.70 10.05 5.25
N PHE A 152 -9.21 9.79 4.05
CA PHE A 152 -8.19 8.78 3.80
C PHE A 152 -6.78 9.34 4.03
N LYS A 153 -6.39 9.36 5.31
CA LYS A 153 -5.14 9.96 5.80
C LYS A 153 -3.99 8.95 5.77
N VAL A 154 -3.19 9.00 4.72
CA VAL A 154 -2.10 8.07 4.43
C VAL A 154 -0.82 8.84 4.14
N LYS A 155 0.28 8.35 4.69
CA LYS A 155 1.63 8.77 4.31
C LYS A 155 2.36 7.58 3.69
N VAL A 156 3.14 7.85 2.64
CA VAL A 156 4.02 6.85 2.01
C VAL A 156 5.46 7.30 2.18
N PHE A 157 6.28 6.39 2.68
CA PHE A 157 7.70 6.59 2.91
C PHE A 157 8.50 5.67 2.00
N GLU A 158 9.51 6.22 1.33
CA GLU A 158 10.55 5.49 0.62
C GLU A 158 11.68 5.15 1.57
N ILE A 159 12.16 3.91 1.49
CA ILE A 159 13.25 3.41 2.32
C ILE A 159 14.58 3.66 1.61
N ASN A 160 15.51 4.31 2.32
CA ASN A 160 16.90 4.41 1.93
C ASN A 160 17.74 3.45 2.79
N TYR A 161 18.03 2.27 2.24
CA TYR A 161 18.79 1.23 2.92
C TYR A 161 20.25 1.61 3.23
N ASP A 162 20.85 2.53 2.47
CA ASP A 162 22.22 2.99 2.73
C ASP A 162 22.31 3.86 4.00
N LYS A 163 21.18 4.45 4.40
CA LYS A 163 21.06 5.23 5.65
C LYS A 163 20.56 4.41 6.83
N PHE A 164 20.22 3.14 6.61
CA PHE A 164 19.82 2.24 7.68
C PHE A 164 21.08 1.62 8.32
N ILE A 165 21.38 2.07 9.54
CA ILE A 165 22.48 1.53 10.35
C ILE A 165 21.83 0.72 11.47
N LEU A 166 22.10 -0.59 11.53
CA LEU A 166 21.73 -1.40 12.69
C LEU A 166 22.53 -0.87 13.88
N ASN A 167 21.86 -0.41 14.92
CA ASN A 167 22.51 -0.28 16.21
C ASN A 167 22.69 -1.71 16.75
N GLU A 168 23.87 -2.29 16.55
CA GLU A 168 24.28 -3.48 17.29
C GLU A 168 24.37 -3.09 18.78
N THR A 169 23.38 -3.49 19.58
CA THR A 169 23.46 -3.49 21.05
C THR A 169 24.13 -4.76 21.55
#